data_AF-A0A3N5M639-F1
#
_entry.id   AF-A0A3N5M639-F1
#
_cell.length_a   1.000
_cell.length_b   1.000
_cell.length_c   1.000
_cell.angle_alpha   90.00
_cell.angle_beta   90.00
_cell.angle_gamma   90.00
#
_symmetry.space_group_name_H-M   'P 1'
#
loop_
_entity.id
_entity.type
_entity.pdbx_description
1 polymer ?
#
loop_
_entity_poly.entity_id
_entity_poly.type
_entity_poly.pdbx_seq_one_letter_code
_entity_poly.pdbx_strand_id
1 'polypeptide(L)'
;MIKLNKLSKNWLIHKINNNVFERNKDVIKGRVIDLGCGESPYKEDILRHADEYIGVDWKKSFHDVGNAGVFADLSKALPFKDGCADTVVSFQVLEHLPE
;
A
#
# COMPACT_ATOMS: atom_id res chain seq x y z
N MET A 1 -10.48 4.65 -0.73
CA MET A 1 -10.67 3.20 -0.85
C MET A 1 -10.98 2.96 -2.30
N ILE A 2 -10.74 1.76 -2.82
CA ILE A 2 -10.99 1.49 -4.24
C ILE A 2 -12.49 1.59 -4.54
N LYS A 3 -12.88 2.43 -5.50
CA LYS A 3 -14.26 2.47 -5.99
C LYS A 3 -14.60 1.14 -6.68
N LEU A 4 -15.64 0.46 -6.21
CA LEU A 4 -16.00 -0.86 -6.72
C LEU A 4 -16.71 -0.76 -8.07
N ASN A 5 -16.15 -1.43 -9.07
CA ASN A 5 -16.81 -1.73 -10.34
C ASN A 5 -17.12 -3.22 -10.40
N LYS A 6 -18.39 -3.62 -10.28
CA LYS A 6 -18.82 -5.03 -10.30
C LYS A 6 -18.56 -5.75 -11.63
N LEU A 7 -18.24 -5.02 -12.70
CA LEU A 7 -17.86 -5.57 -14.00
C LEU A 7 -16.35 -5.79 -14.14
N SER A 8 -15.53 -5.28 -13.21
CA SER A 8 -14.07 -5.51 -13.21
C SER A 8 -13.75 -6.94 -12.80
N LYS A 9 -12.74 -7.56 -13.42
CA LYS A 9 -12.26 -8.90 -13.02
C LYS A 9 -11.80 -8.97 -11.55
N ASN A 10 -11.36 -7.83 -10.99
CA ASN A 10 -10.82 -7.72 -9.63
C ASN A 10 -11.85 -7.19 -8.60
N TRP A 11 -13.14 -7.11 -8.95
CA TRP A 11 -14.14 -6.49 -8.08
C TRP A 11 -14.23 -7.12 -6.69
N LEU A 12 -14.08 -8.45 -6.60
CA LEU A 12 -14.20 -9.18 -5.34
C LEU A 12 -13.00 -8.92 -4.43
N ILE A 13 -11.79 -8.93 -4.98
CA ILE A 13 -10.58 -8.66 -4.19
C ILE A 13 -10.55 -7.22 -3.67
N HIS A 14 -10.96 -6.25 -4.49
CA HIS A 14 -11.09 -4.86 -4.02
C HIS A 14 -12.15 -4.70 -2.92
N LYS A 15 -13.26 -5.45 -3.00
CA LYS A 15 -14.26 -5.47 -1.93
C LYS A 15 -13.69 -6.04 -0.63
N ILE A 16 -12.93 -7.13 -0.71
CA ILE A 16 -12.28 -7.75 0.46
C ILE A 16 -11.28 -6.76 1.07
N ASN A 17 -10.41 -6.16 0.26
CA ASN A 17 -9.41 -5.20 0.73
C ASN A 17 -10.05 -3.97 1.37
N ASN A 18 -11.11 -3.42 0.78
CA ASN A 18 -11.86 -2.32 1.40
C ASN A 18 -12.47 -2.72 2.75
N ASN A 19 -13.04 -3.92 2.86
CA ASN A 19 -13.62 -4.40 4.12
C ASN A 19 -12.54 -4.62 5.20
N VAL A 20 -11.37 -5.15 4.82
CA VAL A 20 -10.24 -5.32 5.74
C VAL A 20 -9.69 -3.98 6.18
N PHE A 21 -9.52 -3.04 5.25
CA PHE A 21 -9.12 -1.67 5.56
C PHE A 21 -10.07 -1.02 6.57
N GLU A 22 -11.38 -1.02 6.27
CA GLU A 22 -12.39 -0.40 7.12
C GLU A 22 -12.41 -0.99 8.55
N ARG A 23 -12.17 -2.30 8.68
CA ARG A 23 -12.11 -2.98 9.99
C ARG A 23 -10.85 -2.68 10.79
N ASN A 24 -9.79 -2.22 10.15
CA ASN A 24 -8.48 -1.99 10.78
C ASN A 24 -8.05 -0.52 10.73
N LYS A 25 -8.86 0.38 10.18
CA LYS A 25 -8.50 1.80 10.01
C LYS A 25 -8.09 2.48 11.32
N ASP A 26 -8.66 2.06 12.45
CA ASP A 26 -8.39 2.66 13.76
C ASP A 26 -6.98 2.32 14.31
N VAL A 27 -6.33 1.27 13.77
CA VAL A 27 -4.93 0.94 14.12
C VAL A 27 -3.92 1.54 13.14
N ILE A 28 -4.37 2.09 12.00
CA ILE A 28 -3.52 2.75 11.01
C ILE A 28 -3.26 4.18 11.49
N LYS A 29 -2.02 4.47 11.90
CA LYS A 29 -1.64 5.77 12.45
C LYS A 29 -0.15 6.05 12.32
N GLY A 30 0.26 7.29 12.61
CA GLY A 30 1.66 7.70 12.60
C GLY A 30 2.24 7.74 11.19
N ARG A 31 3.50 7.36 11.04
CA ARG A 31 4.13 7.16 9.74
C ARG A 31 3.78 5.80 9.15
N VAL A 32 3.08 5.80 8.03
CA VAL A 32 2.67 4.59 7.30
C VAL A 32 3.60 4.34 6.11
N ILE A 33 4.12 3.11 6.01
CA ILE A 33 4.81 2.61 4.81
C ILE A 33 3.89 1.61 4.09
N ASP A 34 3.59 1.89 2.82
CA ASP A 34 2.77 1.04 1.95
C ASP A 34 3.66 0.28 0.97
N LEU A 35 3.82 -1.03 1.22
CA LEU A 35 4.69 -1.90 0.46
C LEU A 35 3.95 -2.43 -0.78
N GLY A 36 4.47 -2.10 -1.96
CA GLY A 36 3.87 -2.35 -3.27
C GLY A 36 2.61 -1.50 -3.48
N CYS A 37 2.77 -0.19 -3.32
CA CYS A 37 1.67 0.76 -3.32
C CYS A 37 0.94 0.88 -4.67
N GLY A 38 1.57 0.51 -5.79
CA GLY A 38 1.03 0.69 -7.13
C GLY A 38 0.64 2.14 -7.40
N GLU A 39 -0.60 2.34 -7.86
CA GLU A 39 -1.21 3.67 -8.05
C GLU A 39 -1.62 4.35 -6.73
N SER A 40 -1.28 3.77 -5.58
CA SER A 40 -1.58 4.25 -4.22
C SER A 40 -3.08 4.46 -3.94
N PRO A 41 -3.97 3.49 -4.26
CA PRO A 41 -5.42 3.70 -4.21
C PRO A 41 -6.01 3.90 -2.80
N TYR A 42 -5.24 3.60 -1.75
CA TYR A 42 -5.62 3.78 -0.34
C TYR A 42 -4.95 5.00 0.31
N LYS A 43 -4.07 5.73 -0.40
CA LYS A 43 -3.31 6.86 0.15
C LYS A 43 -4.18 7.90 0.85
N GLU A 44 -5.24 8.34 0.19
CA GLU A 44 -6.14 9.36 0.75
C GLU A 44 -6.85 8.90 2.02
N ASP A 45 -7.25 7.63 2.11
CA ASP A 45 -7.91 7.10 3.31
C ASP A 45 -6.92 6.86 4.43
N ILE A 46 -5.71 6.39 4.11
CA ILE A 46 -4.63 6.24 5.09
C ILE A 46 -4.32 7.61 5.71
N LEU A 47 -4.18 8.66 4.91
CA LEU A 47 -3.91 10.02 5.38
C LEU A 47 -5.05 10.66 6.20
N ARG A 48 -6.23 10.03 6.27
CA ARG A 48 -7.28 10.46 7.23
C ARG A 48 -7.03 9.99 8.66
N HIS A 49 -6.15 9.00 8.83
CA HIS A 49 -5.85 8.36 10.12
C HIS A 49 -4.37 8.44 10.51
N ALA A 50 -3.48 8.66 9.53
CA ALA A 50 -2.03 8.70 9.68
C ALA A 50 -1.44 10.09 9.42
N ASP A 51 -0.26 10.34 9.98
CA ASP A 51 0.46 11.61 9.89
C ASP A 51 1.28 11.71 8.59
N GLU A 52 1.80 10.59 8.10
CA GLU A 52 2.64 10.52 6.91
C GLU A 52 2.36 9.22 6.13
N TYR A 53 2.42 9.30 4.80
CA TYR A 53 2.30 8.16 3.91
C TYR A 53 3.54 8.07 3.00
N ILE A 54 4.18 6.91 2.99
CA ILE A 54 5.30 6.59 2.10
C ILE A 54 4.93 5.35 1.28
N GLY A 55 4.67 5.56 0.00
CA GLY A 55 4.51 4.48 -0.97
C GLY A 55 5.86 3.91 -1.40
N VAL A 56 5.99 2.59 -1.37
CA VAL A 56 7.15 1.83 -1.84
C VAL A 56 6.72 0.96 -3.00
N ASP A 57 7.40 1.08 -4.14
CA ASP A 57 7.17 0.18 -5.27
C ASP A 57 8.47 -0.07 -6.05
N TRP A 58 8.45 -1.01 -6.99
CA TRP A 58 9.58 -1.29 -7.84
C TRP A 58 9.62 -0.32 -9.04
N LYS A 59 10.80 0.25 -9.30
CA LYS A 59 11.09 1.25 -10.35
C LYS A 59 10.76 0.81 -11.80
N LYS A 60 10.29 -0.41 -12.02
CA LYS A 60 9.88 -0.99 -13.33
C LYS A 60 8.37 -1.24 -13.43
N SER A 61 7.56 -0.65 -12.55
CA SER A 61 6.10 -0.64 -12.69
C SER A 61 5.68 0.06 -14.00
N PHE A 62 4.68 -0.49 -14.69
CA PHE A 62 4.12 0.03 -15.95
C PHE A 62 3.36 1.37 -15.79
N HIS A 63 3.19 1.87 -14.56
CA HIS A 63 2.36 3.02 -14.21
C HIS A 63 3.21 4.24 -13.86
N ASP A 64 2.68 5.45 -14.08
CA ASP A 64 3.34 6.72 -13.79
C ASP A 64 3.54 6.90 -12.27
N VAL A 65 4.75 6.63 -11.78
CA VAL A 65 5.06 6.48 -10.34
C VAL A 65 5.26 7.81 -9.59
N GLY A 66 4.55 8.87 -9.99
CA GLY A 66 4.62 10.19 -9.35
C GLY A 66 4.19 10.21 -7.86
N ASN A 67 3.59 9.13 -7.36
CA ASN A 67 3.09 8.99 -5.99
C ASN A 67 3.92 8.06 -5.08
N ALA A 68 4.88 7.28 -5.62
CA ALA A 68 5.76 6.46 -4.79
C ALA A 68 6.89 7.34 -4.22
N GLY A 69 7.00 7.38 -2.90
CA GLY A 69 8.06 8.12 -2.23
C GLY A 69 9.42 7.42 -2.31
N VAL A 70 9.42 6.09 -2.51
CA VAL A 70 10.62 5.25 -2.49
C VAL A 70 10.52 4.13 -3.53
N PHE A 71 11.61 3.89 -4.26
CA PHE A 71 11.75 2.73 -5.13
C PHE A 71 12.62 1.65 -4.50
N ALA A 72 12.09 0.45 -4.29
CA ALA A 72 12.82 -0.66 -3.70
C ALA A 72 12.35 -2.03 -4.22
N ASP A 73 13.27 -3.00 -4.23
CA ASP A 73 12.94 -4.42 -4.38
C ASP A 73 12.57 -4.96 -2.99
N LEU A 74 11.31 -5.34 -2.81
CA LEU A 74 10.78 -5.83 -1.53
C LEU A 74 11.34 -7.20 -1.13
N SER A 75 12.02 -7.92 -2.03
CA SER A 75 12.76 -9.15 -1.72
C SER A 75 14.15 -8.88 -1.12
N LYS A 76 14.54 -7.61 -0.99
CA LYS A 76 15.82 -7.17 -0.44
C LYS A 76 15.60 -6.31 0.80
N ALA A 77 16.71 -5.98 1.47
CA ALA A 77 16.70 -5.01 2.54
C ALA A 77 16.11 -3.68 2.04
N LEU A 78 15.06 -3.21 2.72
CA LEU A 78 14.42 -1.95 2.40
C LEU A 78 15.32 -0.77 2.76
N PRO A 79 15.30 0.34 2.00
CA PRO A 79 16.17 1.51 2.22
C PRO A 79 15.65 2.40 3.37
N PHE A 80 15.28 1.79 4.48
CA PHE A 80 14.72 2.45 5.65
C PHE A 80 15.61 2.22 6.87
N LYS A 81 15.62 3.20 7.78
CA LYS A 81 16.24 3.04 9.09
C LYS A 81 15.34 2.16 9.98
N ASP A 82 15.96 1.47 10.93
CA ASP A 82 15.21 0.74 11.95
C ASP A 82 14.31 1.70 12.76
N GLY A 83 13.15 1.21 13.17
CA GLY A 83 12.13 1.98 13.91
C GLY A 83 11.54 3.18 13.16
N CYS A 84 11.64 3.24 11.84
CA CYS A 84 11.19 4.41 11.09
C CYS A 84 9.68 4.48 10.79
N ALA A 85 8.92 3.42 11.01
CA ALA A 85 7.49 3.33 10.67
C ALA A 85 6.67 2.92 11.89
N ASP A 86 5.54 3.59 12.09
CA ASP A 86 4.56 3.23 13.12
C ASP A 86 3.60 2.14 12.60
N THR A 87 3.29 2.17 11.30
CA THR A 87 2.40 1.23 10.63
C THR A 87 2.98 0.79 9.28
N VAL A 88 2.87 -0.49 8.96
CA VAL A 88 3.20 -1.03 7.63
C VAL A 88 1.95 -1.68 7.04
N VAL A 89 1.64 -1.39 5.78
CA VAL A 89 0.51 -1.98 5.04
C VAL A 89 1.00 -2.64 3.75
N SER A 90 0.29 -3.68 3.32
CA SER A 90 0.52 -4.39 2.06
C SER A 90 -0.77 -5.10 1.67
N PHE A 91 -1.25 -4.90 0.43
CA PHE A 91 -2.58 -5.37 0.04
C PHE A 91 -2.56 -6.57 -0.93
N GLN A 92 -1.75 -6.53 -1.98
CA GLN A 92 -1.75 -7.52 -3.08
C GLN A 92 -0.34 -7.63 -3.69
N VAL A 93 0.63 -7.98 -2.85
CA VAL A 93 2.08 -7.86 -3.15
C VAL A 93 2.86 -9.06 -2.68
N LEU A 94 2.54 -9.61 -1.50
CA LEU A 94 3.26 -10.73 -0.91
C LEU A 94 3.25 -11.97 -1.80
N GLU A 95 2.18 -12.18 -2.56
CA GLU A 95 2.03 -13.28 -3.53
C GLU A 95 2.99 -13.20 -4.72
N HIS A 96 3.66 -12.06 -4.92
CA HIS A 96 4.62 -11.83 -6.00
C HIS A 96 6.07 -11.93 -5.55
N LEU A 97 6.31 -12.10 -4.24
CA LEU A 97 7.65 -12.20 -3.70
C LEU A 97 8.21 -13.62 -3.87
N PRO A 98 9.53 -13.77 -4.04
CA PRO A 98 10.18 -15.07 -4.01
C PRO A 98 9.92 -15.81 -2.69
N GLU A 99 9.88 -17.14 -2.75
CA GLU A 99 9.88 -18.02 -1.57
C GLU A 99 11.23 -18.03 -0.85
#